data_AF-A0A9N9EKS9-F1
#
_entry.id   AF-A0A9N9EKS9-F1
#
_cell.length_a   1.000
_cell.length_b   1.000
_cell.length_c   1.000
_cell.angle_alpha   90.00
_cell.angle_beta   90.00
_cell.angle_gamma   90.00
#
_symmetry.space_group_name_H-M   'P 1'
#
loop_
_entity.id
_entity.type
_entity.pdbx_description
1 polymer ?
#
loop_
_entity_poly.entity_id
_entity_poly.type
_entity_poly.pdbx_seq_one_letter_code
_entity_poly.pdbx_strand_id
1 'polypeptide(L)'
;LKDSIRAVYQTPALGNDGAVFNVVCDSGKYSPRNDQALREMLRLLVSKNNLKFTVFRDSLKAFSDWSFPKVCQLYGLCESDDLSLSVFPPFICECKELKDDSSRVILRNLITELEARLKSIPISGNEASKSHLSSDQKKNITGPNGHGPVDFAIDLLRTAKTVDVTEIKNEDFYKGIAQNAVQLESALSNCKRKASEMEEDSVFVGKVFGIVTDAEKWYFMECSLDDQDRLRFKLSEPVVVVYKDENVENMVRKILGHIAWLLEEVQKPDSDSREERVIKKHRSSSNLAEKSG
;
A
#
# COMPACT_ATOMS: atom_id res chain seq x y z
N LEU A 1 0.06 8.72 27.07
CA LEU A 1 -0.27 8.90 25.64
C LEU A 1 -0.07 7.60 24.84
N LYS A 2 1.15 7.03 24.78
CA LYS A 2 1.39 5.77 24.05
C LYS A 2 0.47 4.63 24.51
N ASP A 3 0.34 4.44 25.82
CA ASP A 3 -0.55 3.40 26.38
C ASP A 3 -2.03 3.71 26.16
N SER A 4 -2.42 4.99 26.20
CA SER A 4 -3.79 5.41 25.88
C SER A 4 -4.13 5.13 24.41
N ILE A 5 -3.20 5.40 23.48
CA ILE A 5 -3.36 5.06 22.06
C ILE A 5 -3.40 3.53 21.89
N ARG A 6 -2.54 2.78 22.60
CA ARG A 6 -2.55 1.30 22.60
C ARG A 6 -3.92 0.75 22.99
N ALA A 7 -4.48 1.28 24.08
CA ALA A 7 -5.76 0.83 24.63
C ALA A 7 -6.93 1.13 23.69
N VAL A 8 -6.91 2.27 22.99
CA VAL A 8 -7.98 2.68 22.06
C VAL A 8 -7.94 1.90 20.74
N TYR A 9 -6.76 1.64 20.19
CA TYR A 9 -6.61 1.06 18.85
C TYR A 9 -6.30 -0.45 18.83
N GLN A 10 -6.27 -1.13 19.99
CA GLN A 10 -6.08 -2.58 20.16
C GLN A 10 -5.07 -3.22 19.16
N THR A 11 -3.95 -2.56 18.88
CA THR A 11 -2.98 -3.07 17.90
C THR A 11 -1.99 -3.98 18.62
N PRO A 12 -1.98 -5.32 18.38
CA PRO A 12 -1.14 -6.26 19.12
C PRO A 12 0.37 -6.04 18.94
N ALA A 13 0.78 -5.39 17.83
CA ALA A 13 2.18 -5.17 17.45
C ALA A 13 2.89 -4.03 18.22
N LEU A 14 2.32 -3.52 19.33
CA LEU A 14 2.81 -2.31 19.98
C LEU A 14 3.99 -2.50 20.96
N GLY A 15 4.64 -3.66 20.95
CA GLY A 15 5.83 -3.95 21.75
C GLY A 15 7.12 -3.54 21.04
N ASN A 16 7.70 -2.40 21.40
CA ASN A 16 9.12 -2.04 21.14
C ASN A 16 9.64 -1.88 19.69
N ASP A 17 8.80 -1.81 18.64
CA ASP A 17 9.28 -1.75 17.25
C ASP A 17 9.69 -0.32 16.75
N GLY A 18 10.13 0.59 17.63
CA GLY A 18 10.67 1.90 17.21
C GLY A 18 9.65 2.91 16.65
N ALA A 19 8.35 2.71 16.91
CA ALA A 19 7.27 3.59 16.44
C ALA A 19 7.39 5.02 16.98
N VAL A 20 7.25 5.99 16.07
CA VAL A 20 7.35 7.42 16.33
C VAL A 20 5.99 8.05 16.20
N PHE A 21 5.65 8.93 17.14
CA PHE A 21 4.43 9.71 17.07
C PHE A 21 4.76 11.07 16.48
N ASN A 22 4.08 11.41 15.39
CA ASN A 22 4.06 12.76 14.85
C ASN A 22 2.74 13.42 15.26
N VAL A 23 2.80 14.68 15.66
CA VAL A 23 1.64 15.46 16.06
C VAL A 23 1.50 16.61 15.08
N VAL A 24 0.33 16.73 14.47
CA VAL A 24 -0.02 17.86 13.60
C VAL A 24 -1.14 18.65 14.28
N CYS A 25 -0.98 19.96 14.27
CA CYS A 25 -1.98 20.91 14.74
C CYS A 25 -1.87 22.19 13.90
N ASP A 26 -2.76 23.14 14.13
CA ASP A 26 -2.77 24.42 13.41
C ASP A 26 -1.46 25.21 13.59
N SER A 27 -0.70 24.90 14.65
CA SER A 27 0.58 25.53 14.94
C SER A 27 1.80 24.82 14.35
N GLY A 28 1.60 23.77 13.56
CA GLY A 28 2.66 23.03 12.85
C GLY A 28 2.72 21.53 13.15
N LYS A 29 3.74 20.87 12.58
CA LYS A 29 4.05 19.45 12.76
C LYS A 29 5.20 19.28 13.75
N TYR A 30 5.02 18.37 14.71
CA TYR A 30 5.97 18.08 15.79
C TYR A 30 6.25 16.57 15.85
N SER A 31 7.47 16.19 16.21
CA SER A 31 7.89 14.78 16.28
C SER A 31 8.62 14.47 17.59
N PRO A 32 7.96 14.55 18.75
CA PRO A 32 8.61 14.39 20.05
C PRO A 32 9.18 12.97 20.20
N ARG A 33 10.48 12.89 20.49
CA ARG A 33 11.20 11.62 20.62
C ARG A 33 11.37 11.15 22.08
N ASN A 34 11.11 12.04 23.03
CA ASN A 34 11.21 11.78 24.46
C ASN A 34 10.16 12.59 25.24
N ASP A 35 10.04 12.30 26.54
CA ASP A 35 9.03 12.92 27.41
C ASP A 35 9.22 14.43 27.57
N GLN A 36 10.47 14.91 27.52
CA GLN A 36 10.78 16.33 27.62
C GLN A 36 10.25 17.10 26.40
N ALA A 37 10.56 16.61 25.20
CA ALA A 37 10.07 17.19 23.95
C ALA A 37 8.54 17.12 23.84
N LEU A 38 7.93 16.02 24.31
CA LEU A 38 6.47 15.92 24.38
C LEU A 38 5.89 16.97 25.33
N ARG A 39 6.49 17.16 26.51
CA ARG A 39 6.04 18.14 27.50
C ARG A 39 6.16 19.57 26.97
N GLU A 40 7.24 19.90 26.28
CA GLU A 40 7.44 21.22 25.68
C GLU A 40 6.41 21.50 24.58
N MET A 41 6.16 20.51 23.72
CA MET A 41 5.10 20.61 22.71
C MET A 41 3.72 20.80 23.35
N LEU A 42 3.36 19.99 24.36
CA LEU A 42 2.06 20.14 25.04
C LEU A 42 1.92 21.52 25.69
N ARG A 43 2.97 22.05 26.32
CA ARG A 43 2.97 23.42 26.87
C ARG A 43 2.75 24.48 25.78
N LEU A 44 3.38 24.30 24.62
CA LEU A 44 3.19 25.19 23.48
C LEU A 44 1.73 25.15 22.99
N LEU A 45 1.13 23.97 22.88
CA LEU A 45 -0.27 23.81 22.49
C LEU A 45 -1.23 24.49 23.47
N VAL A 46 -1.02 24.30 24.78
CA VAL A 46 -1.82 24.99 25.81
C VAL A 46 -1.65 26.51 25.72
N SER A 47 -0.42 27.01 25.55
CA SER A 47 -0.16 28.46 25.43
C SER A 47 -0.84 29.11 24.22
N LYS A 48 -1.08 28.33 23.16
CA LYS A 48 -1.77 28.77 21.93
C LYS A 48 -3.27 28.48 21.95
N ASN A 49 -3.80 27.99 23.07
CA ASN A 49 -5.19 27.53 23.22
C ASN A 49 -5.61 26.48 22.17
N ASN A 50 -4.64 25.70 21.67
CA ASN A 50 -4.87 24.62 20.72
C ASN A 50 -5.04 23.30 21.46
N LEU A 51 -6.29 22.98 21.81
CA LEU A 51 -6.64 21.77 22.58
C LEU A 51 -6.90 20.54 21.71
N LYS A 52 -6.87 20.69 20.38
CA LYS A 52 -7.08 19.61 19.41
C LYS A 52 -5.82 19.44 18.56
N PHE A 53 -5.37 18.20 18.44
CA PHE A 53 -4.25 17.82 17.58
C PHE A 53 -4.47 16.42 17.03
N THR A 54 -3.91 16.15 15.86
CA THR A 54 -3.95 14.85 15.21
C THR A 54 -2.62 14.15 15.43
N VAL A 55 -2.66 12.89 15.87
CA VAL A 55 -1.46 12.08 16.06
C VAL A 55 -1.35 11.06 14.93
N PHE A 56 -0.23 11.09 14.21
CA PHE A 56 0.17 10.09 13.23
C PHE A 56 1.19 9.16 13.86
N ARG A 57 1.11 7.88 13.51
CA ARG A 57 2.14 6.89 13.82
C ARG A 57 2.94 6.65 12.55
N ASP A 58 4.24 6.92 12.63
CA ASP A 58 5.18 6.52 11.60
C ASP A 58 6.10 5.43 12.19
N SER A 59 6.18 4.30 11.50
CA SER A 59 7.20 3.29 11.78
C SER A 59 8.51 3.70 11.12
N LEU A 60 9.62 3.67 11.87
CA LEU A 60 10.97 3.83 11.32
C LEU A 60 11.52 2.55 10.68
N LYS A 61 10.72 1.48 10.64
CA LYS A 61 11.14 0.17 10.16
C LYS A 61 11.27 0.20 8.63
N ALA A 62 12.36 -0.33 8.09
CA ALA A 62 12.47 -0.53 6.66
C ALA A 62 11.49 -1.63 6.24
N PHE A 63 10.90 -1.53 5.04
CA PHE A 63 10.02 -2.59 4.54
C PHE A 63 10.71 -3.96 4.53
N SER A 64 12.01 -4.00 4.23
CA SER A 64 12.86 -5.19 4.23
C SER A 64 13.03 -5.88 5.58
N ASP A 65 12.72 -5.20 6.68
CA ASP A 65 12.88 -5.70 8.05
C ASP A 65 11.61 -6.42 8.55
N TRP A 66 10.55 -6.41 7.76
CA TRP A 66 9.35 -7.19 8.05
C TRP A 66 9.57 -8.67 7.72
N SER A 67 9.34 -9.51 8.72
CA SER A 67 9.27 -10.95 8.54
C SER A 67 7.81 -11.39 8.47
N PHE A 68 7.58 -12.52 7.80
CA PHE A 68 6.25 -13.08 7.61
C PHE A 68 5.44 -13.26 8.90
N PRO A 69 5.99 -13.83 10.00
CA PRO A 69 5.24 -13.97 11.25
C PRO A 69 4.82 -12.62 11.84
N LYS A 70 5.70 -11.61 11.76
CA LYS A 70 5.40 -10.27 12.26
C LYS A 70 4.30 -9.59 11.45
N VAL A 71 4.25 -9.83 10.14
CA VAL A 71 3.17 -9.32 9.27
C VAL A 71 1.85 -10.02 9.56
N CYS A 72 1.87 -11.34 9.73
CA CYS A 72 0.68 -12.10 10.12
C CYS A 72 0.11 -11.60 11.46
N GLN A 73 0.98 -11.35 12.44
CA GLN A 73 0.58 -10.77 13.72
C GLN A 73 0.07 -9.32 13.58
N LEU A 74 0.73 -8.50 12.77
CA LEU A 74 0.38 -7.09 12.56
C LEU A 74 -1.05 -6.95 12.02
N TYR A 75 -1.39 -7.75 11.02
CA TYR A 75 -2.67 -7.68 10.31
C TYR A 75 -3.71 -8.70 10.81
N GLY A 76 -3.39 -9.48 11.85
CA GLY A 76 -4.30 -10.48 12.41
C GLY A 76 -4.65 -11.60 11.42
N LEU A 77 -3.70 -12.01 10.58
CA LEU A 77 -3.91 -13.02 9.53
C LEU A 77 -3.87 -14.45 10.06
N CYS A 78 -3.31 -14.68 11.25
CA CYS A 78 -3.22 -16.01 11.84
C CYS A 78 -3.54 -15.99 13.35
N GLU A 79 -4.35 -16.93 13.79
CA GLU A 79 -4.67 -17.18 15.21
C GLU A 79 -3.80 -18.29 15.83
N SER A 80 -2.93 -18.93 15.03
CA SER A 80 -2.10 -20.07 15.43
C SER A 80 -0.63 -19.89 15.02
N ASP A 81 0.23 -20.83 15.38
CA ASP A 81 1.64 -20.86 14.94
C ASP A 81 1.82 -21.34 13.48
N ASP A 82 0.72 -21.57 12.74
CA ASP A 82 0.79 -21.91 11.31
C ASP A 82 1.24 -20.69 10.49
N LEU A 83 2.44 -20.79 9.93
CA LEU A 83 3.09 -19.76 9.11
C LEU A 83 3.01 -20.09 7.61
N SER A 84 2.04 -20.90 7.20
CA SER A 84 1.74 -21.18 5.80
C SER A 84 1.21 -19.94 5.05
N LEU A 85 1.33 -19.93 3.71
CA LEU A 85 0.71 -18.91 2.88
C LEU A 85 -0.83 -19.01 2.85
N SER A 86 -1.40 -20.11 3.32
CA SER A 86 -2.85 -20.30 3.47
C SER A 86 -3.51 -19.38 4.51
N VAL A 87 -2.72 -18.63 5.29
CA VAL A 87 -3.22 -17.55 6.15
C VAL A 87 -3.89 -16.43 5.34
N PHE A 88 -3.53 -16.28 4.06
CA PHE A 88 -4.24 -15.37 3.17
C PHE A 88 -5.44 -16.07 2.54
N PRO A 89 -6.63 -15.46 2.58
CA PRO A 89 -7.74 -15.86 1.75
C PRO A 89 -7.33 -15.92 0.26
N PRO A 90 -7.89 -16.86 -0.53
CA PRO A 90 -7.52 -17.02 -1.92
C PRO A 90 -7.93 -15.80 -2.75
N PHE A 91 -7.01 -15.35 -3.60
CA PHE A 91 -7.24 -14.33 -4.61
C PHE A 91 -7.42 -14.96 -5.98
N ILE A 92 -8.57 -14.73 -6.60
CA ILE A 92 -8.83 -15.15 -7.97
C ILE A 92 -8.38 -14.03 -8.90
N CYS A 93 -7.08 -14.04 -9.24
CA CYS A 93 -6.56 -13.20 -10.30
C CYS A 93 -6.91 -13.82 -11.65
N GLU A 94 -7.91 -13.29 -12.35
CA GLU A 94 -8.29 -13.86 -13.65
C GLU A 94 -7.19 -13.62 -14.70
N CYS A 95 -7.20 -14.46 -15.74
CA CYS A 95 -6.28 -14.30 -16.87
C CYS A 95 -7.05 -13.72 -18.05
N LYS A 96 -6.71 -12.49 -18.45
CA LYS A 96 -7.32 -11.87 -19.62
C LYS A 96 -6.81 -12.49 -20.92
N GLU A 97 -7.72 -12.76 -21.87
CA GLU A 97 -7.33 -13.08 -23.24
C GLU A 97 -6.76 -11.84 -23.95
N LEU A 98 -5.50 -11.90 -24.36
CA LEU A 98 -4.78 -10.75 -24.95
C LEU A 98 -5.07 -10.55 -26.45
N LYS A 99 -6.26 -10.92 -26.93
CA LYS A 99 -6.60 -10.91 -28.37
C LYS A 99 -7.34 -9.65 -28.80
N ASP A 100 -8.10 -9.02 -27.92
CA ASP A 100 -8.88 -7.82 -28.24
C ASP A 100 -8.01 -6.56 -28.33
N ASP A 101 -8.52 -5.53 -29.00
CA ASP A 101 -7.78 -4.30 -29.24
C ASP A 101 -7.43 -3.53 -27.96
N SER A 102 -8.27 -3.56 -26.92
CA SER A 102 -7.98 -2.92 -25.63
C SER A 102 -6.80 -3.60 -24.93
N SER A 103 -6.82 -4.94 -24.85
CA SER A 103 -5.72 -5.73 -24.29
C SER A 103 -4.41 -5.51 -25.04
N ARG A 104 -4.46 -5.39 -26.37
CA ARG A 104 -3.27 -5.10 -27.18
C ARG A 104 -2.68 -3.72 -26.89
N VAL A 105 -3.51 -2.72 -26.60
CA VAL A 105 -3.05 -1.39 -26.18
C VAL A 105 -2.39 -1.44 -24.81
N ILE A 106 -3.02 -2.11 -23.83
CA ILE A 106 -2.45 -2.29 -22.48
C ILE A 106 -1.08 -3.00 -22.57
N LEU A 107 -1.01 -4.09 -23.34
CA LEU A 107 0.22 -4.85 -23.54
C LEU A 107 1.32 -4.00 -24.19
N ARG A 108 1.00 -3.23 -25.24
CA ARG A 108 1.96 -2.34 -25.89
C ARG A 108 2.50 -1.29 -24.94
N ASN A 109 1.63 -0.69 -24.13
CA ASN A 109 2.03 0.30 -23.13
C ASN A 109 2.95 -0.34 -22.08
N LEU A 110 2.61 -1.54 -21.60
CA LEU A 110 3.44 -2.30 -20.65
C LEU A 110 4.82 -2.62 -21.25
N ILE A 111 4.87 -3.14 -22.48
CA ILE A 111 6.13 -3.44 -23.17
C ILE A 111 6.97 -2.18 -23.36
N THR A 112 6.35 -1.08 -23.80
CA THR A 112 7.03 0.20 -24.01
C THR A 112 7.66 0.72 -22.72
N GLU A 113 6.93 0.65 -21.60
CA GLU A 113 7.43 1.04 -20.28
C GLU A 113 8.57 0.13 -19.82
N LEU A 114 8.43 -1.19 -19.98
CA LEU A 114 9.48 -2.16 -19.63
C LEU A 114 10.74 -1.95 -20.47
N GLU A 115 10.61 -1.71 -21.78
CA GLU A 115 11.73 -1.41 -22.66
C GLU A 115 12.42 -0.09 -22.30
N ALA A 116 11.65 0.95 -21.96
CA ALA A 116 12.20 2.23 -21.54
C ALA A 116 13.05 2.07 -20.26
N ARG A 117 12.56 1.29 -19.30
CA ARG A 117 13.31 0.94 -18.08
C ARG A 117 14.52 0.07 -18.36
N LEU A 118 14.41 -0.91 -19.27
CA LEU A 118 15.56 -1.73 -19.67
C LEU A 118 16.68 -0.87 -20.28
N LYS A 119 16.32 0.12 -21.12
CA LYS A 119 17.26 1.05 -21.73
C LYS A 119 17.89 2.03 -20.72
N SER A 120 17.20 2.32 -19.61
CA SER A 120 17.74 3.20 -18.56
C SER A 120 18.66 2.48 -17.57
N ILE A 121 18.75 1.14 -17.60
CA ILE A 121 19.71 0.39 -16.80
C ILE A 121 21.11 0.53 -17.41
N PRO A 122 22.12 1.07 -16.70
CA PRO A 122 23.48 1.13 -17.22
C PRO A 122 24.07 -0.28 -17.32
N ILE A 123 24.13 -0.80 -18.55
CA ILE A 123 24.77 -2.09 -18.88
C ILE A 123 26.29 -1.87 -18.97
N SER A 124 26.98 -1.66 -17.85
CA SER A 124 28.44 -1.83 -17.80
C SER A 124 28.82 -2.79 -16.69
N GLY A 125 29.32 -3.95 -17.12
CA GLY A 125 29.59 -5.10 -16.29
C GLY A 125 30.87 -4.99 -15.47
N ASN A 126 30.76 -5.32 -14.20
CA ASN A 126 31.61 -6.27 -13.49
C ASN A 126 30.81 -6.82 -12.30
N GLU A 127 31.26 -7.91 -11.68
CA GLU A 127 30.53 -8.57 -10.58
C GLU A 127 30.39 -7.71 -9.30
N ALA A 128 31.02 -6.53 -9.24
CA ALA A 128 30.76 -5.51 -8.21
C ALA A 128 29.60 -4.56 -8.57
N SER A 129 29.07 -4.61 -9.80
CA SER A 129 27.90 -3.84 -10.24
C SER A 129 26.56 -4.46 -9.82
N LYS A 130 26.54 -5.69 -9.26
CA LYS A 130 25.30 -6.30 -8.73
C LYS A 130 24.76 -5.59 -7.48
N SER A 131 25.61 -4.85 -6.77
CA SER A 131 25.23 -4.12 -5.54
C SER A 131 24.97 -2.62 -5.73
N HIS A 132 25.03 -2.12 -6.97
CA HIS A 132 24.64 -0.74 -7.31
C HIS A 132 23.53 -0.76 -8.36
N LEU A 133 22.37 -1.26 -7.97
CA LEU A 133 21.11 -0.75 -8.51
C LEU A 133 20.94 0.66 -7.92
N SER A 134 21.74 1.60 -8.43
CA SER A 134 21.96 2.93 -7.87
C SER A 134 20.63 3.63 -7.60
N SER A 135 20.53 4.15 -6.39
CA SER A 135 19.36 4.69 -5.66
C SER A 135 18.50 5.76 -6.35
N ASP A 136 18.68 6.05 -7.63
CA ASP A 136 18.14 7.26 -8.28
C ASP A 136 16.87 7.04 -9.13
N GLN A 137 16.36 5.80 -9.26
CA GLN A 137 15.06 5.53 -9.93
C GLN A 137 14.08 4.66 -9.11
N LYS A 138 14.44 4.19 -7.91
CA LYS A 138 13.51 3.45 -7.07
C LYS A 138 12.54 4.41 -6.39
N LYS A 139 11.24 4.21 -6.62
CA LYS A 139 10.19 4.98 -5.95
C LYS A 139 10.24 4.68 -4.45
N ASN A 140 10.40 5.70 -3.62
CA ASN A 140 10.31 5.54 -2.17
C ASN A 140 8.86 5.68 -1.72
N ILE A 141 8.39 4.70 -0.96
CA ILE A 141 7.08 4.73 -0.31
C ILE A 141 7.31 4.90 1.18
N THR A 142 6.41 5.63 1.82
CA THR A 142 6.34 5.74 3.28
C THR A 142 4.90 5.55 3.69
N GLY A 143 4.68 4.75 4.71
CA GLY A 143 3.38 4.54 5.31
C GLY A 143 3.50 4.26 6.80
N PRO A 144 2.38 3.89 7.43
CA PRO A 144 2.30 3.81 8.89
C PRO A 144 3.17 2.69 9.46
N ASN A 145 3.40 1.60 8.71
CA ASN A 145 4.16 0.44 9.17
C ASN A 145 5.57 0.32 8.56
N GLY A 146 5.98 1.25 7.72
CA GLY A 146 7.38 1.32 7.29
C GLY A 146 7.64 2.31 6.18
N HIS A 147 8.88 2.27 5.70
CA HIS A 147 9.35 3.10 4.61
C HIS A 147 10.43 2.36 3.83
N GLY A 148 10.67 2.81 2.60
CA GLY A 148 11.79 2.35 1.80
C GLY A 148 11.51 2.36 0.31
N PRO A 149 12.52 1.98 -0.47
CA PRO A 149 12.40 1.88 -1.90
C PRO A 149 11.53 0.69 -2.29
N VAL A 150 10.90 0.85 -3.43
CA VAL A 150 10.20 -0.18 -4.18
C VAL A 150 11.01 -0.56 -5.40
N ASP A 151 11.05 -1.86 -5.71
CA ASP A 151 11.76 -2.34 -6.91
C ASP A 151 11.06 -1.88 -8.19
N PHE A 152 9.73 -2.05 -8.28
CA PHE A 152 8.92 -1.56 -9.40
C PHE A 152 7.55 -1.08 -8.94
N ALA A 153 7.17 0.11 -9.43
CA ALA A 153 5.85 0.70 -9.26
C ALA A 153 5.23 1.00 -10.65
N ILE A 154 3.95 0.72 -10.83
CA ILE A 154 3.17 1.13 -12.01
C ILE A 154 2.16 2.20 -11.56
N ASP A 155 2.42 3.44 -11.93
CA ASP A 155 1.51 4.55 -11.66
C ASP A 155 0.52 4.75 -12.82
N LEU A 156 -0.77 4.81 -12.50
CA LEU A 156 -1.79 5.14 -13.49
C LEU A 156 -1.75 6.65 -13.79
N LEU A 157 -1.23 7.01 -14.96
CA LEU A 157 -0.94 8.40 -15.40
C LEU A 157 -2.08 9.40 -15.20
N ARG A 158 -3.35 8.97 -15.28
CA ARG A 158 -4.52 9.86 -15.16
C ARG A 158 -4.95 10.17 -13.73
N THR A 159 -4.60 9.33 -12.76
CA THR A 159 -5.13 9.43 -11.38
C THR A 159 -4.05 9.47 -10.30
N ALA A 160 -2.77 9.31 -10.68
CA ALA A 160 -1.66 9.08 -9.75
C ALA A 160 -1.95 7.95 -8.74
N LYS A 161 -2.87 7.04 -9.07
CA LYS A 161 -3.14 5.80 -8.34
C LYS A 161 -2.04 4.83 -8.68
N THR A 162 -1.43 4.24 -7.66
CA THR A 162 -0.35 3.29 -7.86
C THR A 162 -0.91 1.86 -7.84
N VAL A 163 -0.60 1.11 -8.88
CA VAL A 163 -0.53 -0.35 -8.85
C VAL A 163 0.91 -0.66 -8.45
N ASP A 164 1.09 -0.94 -7.18
CA ASP A 164 2.38 -1.06 -6.49
C ASP A 164 2.40 -2.44 -5.83
N VAL A 165 3.37 -3.33 -5.88
CA VAL A 165 4.81 -3.30 -6.18
C VAL A 165 5.19 -4.69 -6.67
N THR A 166 6.09 -4.81 -7.64
CA THR A 166 6.74 -6.11 -7.95
C THR A 166 7.98 -6.27 -7.08
N GLU A 167 7.94 -7.13 -6.07
CA GLU A 167 9.12 -7.47 -5.26
C GLU A 167 9.83 -8.68 -5.90
N ILE A 168 11.09 -8.48 -6.33
CA ILE A 168 11.90 -9.57 -6.88
C ILE A 168 12.72 -10.21 -5.76
N LYS A 169 12.34 -11.41 -5.31
CA LYS A 169 13.11 -12.16 -4.30
C LYS A 169 13.60 -13.49 -4.87
N ASN A 170 14.91 -13.67 -4.94
CA ASN A 170 15.52 -14.89 -5.46
C ASN A 170 15.55 -16.06 -4.44
N GLU A 171 15.27 -15.83 -3.15
CA GLU A 171 15.57 -16.84 -2.11
C GLU A 171 14.51 -16.99 -0.99
N ASP A 172 13.62 -16.02 -0.75
CA ASP A 172 12.59 -16.11 0.30
C ASP A 172 11.28 -15.41 -0.10
N PHE A 173 10.32 -16.20 -0.61
CA PHE A 173 8.98 -15.74 -0.98
C PHE A 173 8.18 -15.22 0.22
N TYR A 174 8.34 -15.81 1.40
CA TYR A 174 7.61 -15.38 2.60
C TYR A 174 8.02 -13.98 2.99
N LYS A 175 9.33 -13.69 2.93
CA LYS A 175 9.84 -12.33 3.13
C LYS A 175 9.36 -11.37 2.04
N GLY A 176 9.32 -11.81 0.78
CA GLY A 176 8.77 -11.02 -0.33
C GLY A 176 7.31 -10.65 -0.11
N ILE A 177 6.47 -11.61 0.25
CA ILE A 177 5.04 -11.46 0.55
C ILE A 177 4.82 -10.55 1.77
N ALA A 178 5.60 -10.74 2.83
CA ALA A 178 5.55 -9.89 4.03
C ALA A 178 5.86 -8.43 3.69
N GLN A 179 6.94 -8.21 2.95
CA GLN A 179 7.36 -6.88 2.50
C GLN A 179 6.31 -6.25 1.57
N ASN A 180 5.74 -7.02 0.65
CA ASN A 180 4.72 -6.55 -0.29
C ASN A 180 3.44 -6.13 0.43
N ALA A 181 2.98 -6.87 1.43
CA ALA A 181 1.79 -6.53 2.21
C ALA A 181 1.90 -5.16 2.92
N VAL A 182 3.05 -4.85 3.53
CA VAL A 182 3.28 -3.56 4.19
C VAL A 182 3.48 -2.41 3.19
N GLN A 183 4.04 -2.69 2.01
CA GLN A 183 4.12 -1.71 0.92
C GLN A 183 2.72 -1.36 0.38
N LEU A 184 1.87 -2.38 0.15
CA LEU A 184 0.49 -2.21 -0.32
C LEU A 184 -0.35 -1.38 0.66
N GLU A 185 -0.26 -1.68 1.95
CA GLU A 185 -0.93 -0.91 3.01
C GLU A 185 -0.52 0.57 3.01
N SER A 186 0.77 0.82 2.80
CA SER A 186 1.32 2.17 2.69
C SER A 186 0.84 2.89 1.43
N ALA A 187 0.78 2.20 0.29
CA ALA A 187 0.27 2.74 -0.97
C ALA A 187 -1.22 3.10 -0.85
N LEU A 188 -2.04 2.18 -0.32
CA LEU A 188 -3.47 2.37 -0.13
C LEU A 188 -3.77 3.54 0.82
N SER A 189 -3.04 3.65 1.93
CA SER A 189 -3.15 4.76 2.89
C SER A 189 -2.81 6.11 2.26
N ASN A 190 -1.77 6.15 1.43
CA ASN A 190 -1.40 7.38 0.71
C ASN A 190 -2.44 7.77 -0.34
N CYS A 191 -3.01 6.79 -1.06
CA CYS A 191 -4.11 7.03 -2.00
C CYS A 191 -5.34 7.57 -1.27
N LYS A 192 -5.71 7.02 -0.10
CA LYS A 192 -6.85 7.48 0.71
C LYS A 192 -6.67 8.93 1.16
N ARG A 193 -5.47 9.27 1.64
CA ARG A 193 -5.13 10.65 2.05
C ARG A 193 -5.27 11.63 0.88
N LYS A 194 -4.69 11.31 -0.28
CA LYS A 194 -4.80 12.16 -1.48
C LYS A 194 -6.25 12.34 -1.92
N ALA A 195 -7.05 11.28 -1.89
CA ALA A 195 -8.47 11.36 -2.25
C ALA A 195 -9.28 12.25 -1.29
N SER A 196 -8.96 12.23 0.02
CA SER A 196 -9.61 13.10 1.00
C SER A 196 -9.25 14.58 0.89
N GLU A 197 -8.14 14.90 0.22
CA GLU A 197 -7.65 16.28 0.00
C GLU A 197 -8.26 16.90 -1.28
N MET A 198 -8.90 16.11 -2.15
CA MET A 198 -9.54 16.57 -3.39
C MET A 198 -11.04 16.80 -3.15
N GLU A 199 -11.54 18.03 -3.30
CA GLU A 199 -12.98 18.32 -3.27
C GLU A 199 -13.71 17.64 -4.44
N GLU A 200 -14.83 16.99 -4.11
CA GLU A 200 -15.82 16.27 -4.95
C GLU A 200 -15.42 15.89 -6.39
N ASP A 201 -14.97 14.63 -6.56
CA ASP A 201 -15.20 13.74 -7.72
C ASP A 201 -14.17 12.59 -7.79
N SER A 202 -13.15 12.58 -6.91
CA SER A 202 -12.19 11.48 -6.89
C SER A 202 -12.80 10.23 -6.24
N VAL A 203 -13.22 9.27 -7.07
CA VAL A 203 -13.59 7.92 -6.62
C VAL A 203 -12.30 7.24 -6.15
N PHE A 204 -12.06 7.27 -4.83
CA PHE A 204 -11.08 6.41 -4.19
C PHE A 204 -11.44 4.98 -4.55
N VAL A 205 -10.49 4.26 -5.15
CA VAL A 205 -10.62 2.83 -5.38
C VAL A 205 -10.00 2.19 -4.16
N GLY A 206 -10.82 1.51 -3.36
CA GLY A 206 -10.45 0.92 -2.07
C GLY A 206 -9.55 -0.29 -2.16
N LYS A 207 -8.80 -0.45 -3.26
CA LYS A 207 -7.94 -1.60 -3.53
C LYS A 207 -6.65 -1.20 -4.25
N VAL A 208 -5.57 -1.90 -3.92
CA VAL A 208 -4.26 -1.88 -4.58
C VAL A 208 -3.77 -3.32 -4.76
N PHE A 209 -2.94 -3.57 -5.78
CA PHE A 209 -2.47 -4.91 -6.11
C PHE A 209 -0.96 -4.98 -6.20
N GLY A 210 -0.38 -6.06 -5.68
CA GLY A 210 1.05 -6.32 -5.66
C GLY A 210 1.42 -7.63 -6.35
N ILE A 211 2.69 -7.73 -6.74
CA ILE A 211 3.25 -8.90 -7.42
C ILE A 211 4.52 -9.33 -6.67
N VAL A 212 4.69 -10.62 -6.41
CA VAL A 212 5.92 -11.17 -5.84
C VAL A 212 6.45 -12.25 -6.74
N THR A 213 7.71 -12.14 -7.18
CA THR A 213 8.26 -13.07 -8.16
C THR A 213 9.78 -13.26 -8.07
N ASP A 214 10.27 -14.45 -8.41
CA ASP A 214 11.68 -14.74 -8.72
C ASP A 214 11.91 -14.90 -10.24
N ALA A 215 10.94 -14.45 -11.05
CA ALA A 215 10.76 -14.68 -12.47
C ALA A 215 10.29 -16.10 -12.87
N GLU A 216 10.46 -17.11 -12.03
CA GLU A 216 9.91 -18.46 -12.23
C GLU A 216 8.52 -18.61 -11.62
N LYS A 217 8.30 -18.18 -10.38
CA LYS A 217 7.00 -18.20 -9.69
C LYS A 217 6.48 -16.78 -9.53
N TRP A 218 5.18 -16.61 -9.73
CA TRP A 218 4.51 -15.31 -9.70
C TRP A 218 3.30 -15.40 -8.79
N TYR A 219 3.32 -14.66 -7.69
CA TYR A 219 2.18 -14.46 -6.80
C TYR A 219 1.56 -13.09 -7.04
N PHE A 220 0.23 -13.02 -6.98
CA PHE A 220 -0.53 -11.79 -7.08
C PHE A 220 -1.26 -11.56 -5.74
N MET A 221 -1.14 -10.36 -5.20
CA MET A 221 -1.76 -9.98 -3.93
C MET A 221 -2.75 -8.84 -4.13
N GLU A 222 -3.92 -8.93 -3.53
CA GLU A 222 -4.88 -7.83 -3.39
C GLU A 222 -4.83 -7.30 -1.96
N CYS A 223 -4.73 -5.99 -1.81
CA CYS A 223 -4.95 -5.30 -0.54
C CYS A 223 -6.09 -4.31 -0.71
N SER A 224 -7.12 -4.42 0.13
CA SER A 224 -8.32 -3.58 0.07
C SER A 224 -8.78 -3.15 1.45
N LEU A 225 -9.66 -2.14 1.49
CA LEU A 225 -10.40 -1.75 2.70
C LEU A 225 -11.81 -2.32 2.64
N ASP A 226 -12.29 -2.86 3.77
CA ASP A 226 -13.71 -3.18 3.93
C ASP A 226 -14.54 -1.96 4.34
N ASP A 227 -15.85 -2.14 4.48
CA ASP A 227 -16.79 -1.06 4.83
C ASP A 227 -16.50 -0.40 6.19
N GLN A 228 -15.68 -1.04 7.02
CA GLN A 228 -15.25 -0.55 8.33
C GLN A 228 -13.82 0.03 8.28
N ASP A 229 -13.29 0.30 7.09
CA ASP A 229 -11.93 0.77 6.85
C ASP A 229 -10.85 -0.20 7.38
N ARG A 230 -11.16 -1.50 7.50
CA ARG A 230 -10.19 -2.52 7.91
C ARG A 230 -9.51 -3.11 6.68
N LEU A 231 -8.19 -3.30 6.80
CA LEU A 231 -7.38 -3.90 5.75
C LEU A 231 -7.75 -5.37 5.54
N ARG A 232 -7.84 -5.76 4.28
CA ARG A 232 -8.00 -7.14 3.85
C ARG A 232 -6.92 -7.47 2.82
N PHE A 233 -6.31 -8.62 2.99
CA PHE A 233 -5.33 -9.15 2.07
C PHE A 233 -5.85 -10.45 1.47
N LYS A 234 -5.61 -10.65 0.17
CA LYS A 234 -5.83 -11.93 -0.51
C LYS A 234 -4.59 -12.27 -1.34
N LEU A 235 -4.27 -13.55 -1.47
CA LEU A 235 -3.10 -14.03 -2.20
C LEU A 235 -3.49 -15.09 -3.22
N SER A 236 -2.94 -15.02 -4.44
CA SER A 236 -3.20 -16.01 -5.47
C SER A 236 -2.38 -17.29 -5.25
N GLU A 237 -2.82 -18.37 -5.86
CA GLU A 237 -1.91 -19.48 -6.17
C GLU A 237 -0.78 -18.98 -7.11
N PRO A 238 0.43 -19.58 -7.05
CA PRO A 238 1.54 -19.17 -7.90
C PRO A 238 1.31 -19.57 -9.36
N VAL A 239 1.59 -18.64 -10.28
CA VAL A 239 1.79 -18.96 -11.70
C VAL A 239 3.26 -19.30 -11.91
N VAL A 240 3.53 -20.49 -12.47
CA VAL A 240 4.90 -21.01 -12.63
C VAL A 240 5.34 -20.96 -14.11
N VAL A 241 6.55 -20.47 -14.34
CA VAL A 241 7.27 -20.44 -15.60
C VAL A 241 8.43 -21.41 -15.51
N VAL A 242 8.48 -22.35 -16.44
CA VAL A 242 9.61 -23.27 -16.61
C VAL A 242 10.42 -22.80 -17.81
N TYR A 243 11.61 -22.26 -17.56
CA TYR A 243 12.50 -21.84 -18.63
C TYR A 243 12.99 -23.04 -19.43
N LYS A 244 13.19 -22.84 -20.74
CA LYS A 244 13.58 -23.87 -21.74
C LYS A 244 12.50 -24.91 -22.04
N ASP A 245 11.31 -24.77 -21.47
CA ASP A 245 10.13 -25.51 -21.91
C ASP A 245 9.65 -24.96 -23.27
N GLU A 246 9.21 -25.83 -24.17
CA GLU A 246 8.67 -25.45 -25.48
C GLU A 246 7.43 -24.54 -25.35
N ASN A 247 6.73 -24.63 -24.21
CA ASN A 247 5.52 -23.90 -23.90
C ASN A 247 5.77 -22.61 -23.08
N VAL A 248 7.02 -22.21 -22.89
CA VAL A 248 7.38 -21.01 -22.10
C VAL A 248 6.64 -19.75 -22.60
N GLU A 249 6.43 -19.63 -23.91
CA GLU A 249 5.69 -18.50 -24.50
C GLU A 249 4.26 -18.42 -23.95
N ASN A 250 3.55 -19.55 -23.84
CA ASN A 250 2.20 -19.57 -23.31
C ASN A 250 2.17 -19.32 -21.80
N MET A 251 3.18 -19.77 -21.05
CA MET A 251 3.31 -19.46 -19.62
C MET A 251 3.49 -17.95 -19.39
N VAL A 252 4.39 -17.33 -20.15
CA VAL A 252 4.61 -15.86 -20.12
C VAL A 252 3.35 -15.13 -20.57
N ARG A 253 2.66 -15.61 -21.61
CA ARG A 253 1.38 -15.04 -22.07
C ARG A 253 0.32 -15.06 -20.98
N LYS A 254 0.25 -16.13 -20.16
CA LYS A 254 -0.66 -16.20 -19.00
C LYS A 254 -0.32 -15.14 -17.96
N ILE A 255 0.95 -14.96 -17.61
CA ILE A 255 1.38 -13.91 -16.67
C ILE A 255 0.99 -12.53 -17.17
N LEU A 256 1.23 -12.24 -18.46
CA LEU A 256 0.81 -10.98 -19.08
C LEU A 256 -0.71 -10.81 -19.06
N GLY A 257 -1.47 -11.89 -19.21
CA GLY A 257 -2.93 -11.91 -19.08
C GLY A 257 -3.41 -11.54 -17.66
N HIS A 258 -2.74 -12.06 -16.62
CA HIS A 258 -3.01 -11.68 -15.23
C HIS A 258 -2.67 -10.22 -14.95
N ILE A 259 -1.51 -9.74 -15.40
CA ILE A 259 -1.11 -8.34 -15.24
C ILE A 259 -2.09 -7.41 -15.95
N ALA A 260 -2.49 -7.74 -17.20
CA ALA A 260 -3.46 -6.95 -17.93
C ALA A 260 -4.81 -6.88 -17.20
N TRP A 261 -5.28 -8.00 -16.63
CA TRP A 261 -6.50 -8.03 -15.83
C TRP A 261 -6.39 -7.12 -14.60
N LEU A 262 -5.28 -7.19 -13.83
CA LEU A 262 -5.05 -6.30 -12.68
C LEU A 262 -5.09 -4.82 -13.05
N LEU A 263 -4.46 -4.46 -14.18
CA LEU A 263 -4.45 -3.08 -14.67
C LEU A 263 -5.85 -2.59 -15.05
N GLU A 264 -6.73 -3.45 -15.54
CA GLU A 264 -8.13 -3.11 -15.79
C GLU A 264 -8.94 -3.02 -14.49
N GLU A 265 -8.72 -3.93 -13.55
CA GLU A 265 -9.40 -3.95 -12.26
C GLU A 265 -9.16 -2.67 -11.44
N VAL A 266 -7.97 -2.08 -11.52
CA VAL A 266 -7.64 -0.82 -10.85
C VAL A 266 -8.37 0.38 -11.47
N GLN A 267 -8.74 0.28 -12.75
CA GLN A 267 -9.43 1.33 -13.47
C GLN A 267 -10.95 1.31 -13.24
N LYS A 268 -11.50 0.18 -12.78
CA LYS A 268 -12.92 0.07 -12.47
C LYS A 268 -13.28 0.94 -11.26
N PRO A 269 -14.41 1.68 -11.30
CA PRO A 269 -14.93 2.32 -10.09
C PRO A 269 -15.38 1.24 -9.10
N ASP A 270 -15.33 1.53 -7.80
CA ASP A 270 -15.85 0.62 -6.76
C ASP A 270 -17.37 0.47 -6.94
N SER A 271 -17.79 -0.63 -7.59
CA SER A 271 -19.19 -0.92 -7.90
C SER A 271 -20.05 -1.19 -6.65
N ASP A 272 -19.41 -1.53 -5.53
CA ASP A 272 -20.09 -2.01 -4.33
C ASP A 272 -20.55 -0.88 -3.38
N SER A 273 -20.23 0.38 -3.68
CA SER A 273 -20.57 1.52 -2.80
C SER A 273 -21.80 2.32 -3.22
N ARG A 274 -22.60 1.79 -4.17
CA ARG A 274 -23.71 2.52 -4.81
C ARG A 274 -25.10 2.24 -4.23
N GLU A 275 -25.21 1.77 -2.99
CA GLU A 275 -26.45 1.90 -2.22
C GLU A 275 -26.32 3.04 -1.18
N GLU A 276 -26.89 4.18 -1.54
CA GLU A 276 -27.32 5.30 -0.69
C GLU A 276 -26.44 5.67 0.53
N ARG A 277 -25.34 6.41 0.27
CA ARG A 277 -24.89 7.43 1.23
C ARG A 277 -25.87 8.63 1.20
N VAL A 278 -27.07 8.44 1.73
CA VAL A 278 -27.89 9.57 2.20
C VAL A 278 -27.19 10.11 3.45
N ILE A 279 -26.32 11.10 3.24
CA ILE A 279 -25.77 11.92 4.31
C ILE A 279 -26.96 12.62 4.98
N LYS A 280 -27.48 12.03 6.06
CA LYS A 280 -28.38 12.71 6.98
C LYS A 280 -27.58 13.83 7.65
N LYS A 281 -27.61 15.00 7.03
CA LYS A 281 -27.13 16.26 7.57
C LYS A 281 -27.94 16.56 8.83
N HIS A 282 -27.39 16.25 10.00
CA HIS A 282 -27.94 16.71 11.27
C HIS A 282 -27.79 18.24 11.31
N ARG A 283 -28.83 18.94 10.86
CA ARG A 283 -28.94 20.40 10.96
C ARG A 283 -29.20 20.71 12.43
N SER A 284 -28.15 21.05 13.18
CA SER A 284 -28.28 21.68 14.48
C SER A 284 -28.92 23.06 14.29
N SER A 285 -30.21 23.15 14.59
CA SER A 285 -30.97 24.40 14.64
C SER A 285 -30.43 25.27 15.78
N SER A 286 -29.68 26.31 15.46
CA SER A 286 -29.43 27.41 16.39
C SER A 286 -30.56 28.42 16.26
N ASN A 287 -31.48 28.42 17.23
CA ASN A 287 -32.44 29.50 17.42
C ASN A 287 -31.68 30.73 17.96
N LEU A 288 -31.57 31.77 17.15
CA LEU A 288 -31.26 33.12 17.63
C LEU A 288 -32.55 33.93 17.57
N ALA A 289 -33.16 34.12 18.75
CA ALA A 289 -34.23 35.07 18.94
C ALA A 289 -33.62 36.48 18.97
N GLU A 290 -33.90 37.28 17.95
CA GLU A 290 -33.74 38.73 18.01
C GLU A 290 -34.74 39.30 19.03
N LYS A 291 -34.23 39.94 20.07
CA LYS A 291 -34.99 40.93 20.85
C LYS A 291 -34.59 42.31 20.33
N SER A 292 -35.50 42.95 19.62
CA SER A 292 -35.46 44.38 19.30
C SER A 292 -35.81 45.20 20.55
N GLY A 293 -34.95 46.18 20.83
CA GLY A 293 -35.27 47.40 21.57
C GLY A 293 -35.11 48.59 20.64
#